data_AF-A0A521SBZ7-F1
#
_entry.id   AF-A0A521SBZ7-F1
#
_cell.length_a   1.000
_cell.length_b   1.000
_cell.length_c   1.000
_cell.angle_alpha   90.00
_cell.angle_beta   90.00
_cell.angle_gamma   90.00
#
_symmetry.space_group_name_H-M   'P 1'
#
loop_
_entity.id
_entity.type
_entity.pdbx_description
1 polymer ?
#
loop_
_entity_poly.entity_id
_entity_poly.type
_entity_poly.pdbx_seq_one_letter_code
_entity_poly.pdbx_strand_id
1 'polypeptide(L)'
;MASRTSLLPLIIVTALVASVAGVAAALVVAAYVLPPTVPDAATQRAGRSVQNAVDAEALSRSAAAMVRVYGGAGTATAAGTVFAPDQQRGAGVVLTADGWVAVERSTWSAEAALVSADGRDLTVQRNVDAAAFNLVFLKTDGRDLTVAVFGDSRTLEAGDGLFTPAAGGFAPVPFVSAAVRDGAPSLPETTADFRRRLAVAAVVAPPGTPVFTGNGELVGMALPSKVGEQGKALPVEVLRIALGRVLAERSVAATDIGVRGLPLASVSVPDPALAVRGGWYVTEVRRTDAGLRVGDLVRSVGSDAVTASRPLGEILAEYAAGARPELLVLRDGQELRIPVTLAP
;
A
#
# COMPACT_ATOMS: atom_id res chain seq x y z
N MET A 1 26.77 -55.96 49.47
CA MET A 1 26.96 -55.85 48.00
C MET A 1 26.15 -54.67 47.51
N ALA A 2 26.81 -53.56 47.14
CA ALA A 2 26.13 -52.35 46.67
C ALA A 2 25.74 -52.53 45.20
N SER A 3 24.45 -52.43 44.88
CA SER A 3 23.96 -52.48 43.51
C SER A 3 24.35 -51.18 42.78
N ARG A 4 25.24 -51.26 41.80
CA ARG A 4 25.48 -50.16 40.86
C ARG A 4 24.24 -50.00 39.98
N THR A 5 23.40 -49.02 40.29
CA THR A 5 22.32 -48.59 39.40
C THR A 5 22.94 -47.94 38.15
N SER A 6 22.66 -48.54 36.99
CA SER A 6 23.12 -48.02 35.69
C SER A 6 22.46 -46.68 35.41
N LEU A 7 23.25 -45.62 35.21
CA LEU A 7 22.80 -44.26 34.85
C LEU A 7 22.40 -44.13 33.37
N LEU A 8 22.64 -45.18 32.57
CA LEU A 8 22.38 -45.20 31.13
C LEU A 8 20.92 -44.87 30.74
N PRO A 9 19.88 -45.38 31.43
CA PRO A 9 18.48 -45.07 31.09
C PRO A 9 18.14 -43.60 31.32
N LEU A 10 18.70 -42.99 32.37
CA LEU A 10 18.47 -41.59 32.69
C LEU A 10 19.05 -40.67 31.62
N ILE A 11 20.27 -40.96 31.15
CA ILE A 11 20.94 -40.20 30.09
C ILE A 11 20.12 -40.24 28.79
N ILE A 12 19.64 -41.43 28.40
CA ILE A 12 18.82 -41.61 27.19
C ILE A 12 17.52 -40.81 27.27
N VAL A 13 16.82 -40.86 28.41
CA VAL A 13 15.57 -40.10 28.60
C VAL A 13 15.83 -38.60 28.56
N THR A 14 16.89 -38.11 29.23
CA THR A 14 17.22 -36.67 29.20
C THR A 14 17.61 -36.18 27.81
N ALA A 15 18.33 -36.98 27.03
CA ALA A 15 18.70 -36.64 25.65
C ALA A 15 17.46 -36.58 24.73
N LEU A 16 16.49 -37.47 24.94
CA LEU A 16 15.26 -37.52 24.16
C LEU A 16 14.31 -36.35 24.49
N VAL A 17 14.22 -35.97 25.77
CA VAL A 17 13.45 -34.78 26.18
C VAL A 17 14.09 -33.50 25.65
N ALA A 18 15.42 -33.40 25.69
CA ALA A 18 16.14 -32.24 25.17
C ALA A 18 15.99 -32.08 23.65
N SER A 19 15.98 -33.18 22.88
CA SER A 19 15.79 -33.12 21.44
C SER A 19 14.36 -32.72 21.05
N VAL A 20 13.35 -33.25 21.73
CA VAL A 20 11.94 -32.86 21.52
C VAL A 20 11.73 -31.39 21.87
N ALA A 21 12.29 -30.92 22.99
CA ALA A 21 12.21 -29.51 23.38
C ALA A 21 12.94 -28.60 22.37
N GLY A 22 14.11 -29.02 21.86
CA GLY A 22 14.87 -28.29 20.85
C GLY A 22 14.12 -28.18 19.52
N VAL A 23 13.48 -29.25 19.06
CA VAL A 23 12.67 -29.24 17.82
C VAL A 23 11.42 -28.36 18.00
N ALA A 24 10.74 -28.45 19.14
CA ALA A 24 9.59 -27.59 19.43
C ALA A 24 9.98 -26.11 19.48
N ALA A 25 11.08 -25.77 20.14
CA ALA A 25 11.60 -24.40 20.19
C ALA A 25 12.00 -23.90 18.79
N ALA A 26 12.67 -24.73 17.99
CA ALA A 26 13.04 -24.38 16.62
C ALA A 26 11.83 -24.14 15.71
N LEU A 27 10.76 -24.94 15.86
CA LEU A 27 9.51 -24.76 15.11
C LEU A 27 8.76 -23.49 15.52
N VAL A 28 8.73 -23.16 16.81
CA VAL A 28 8.16 -21.91 17.31
C VAL A 28 8.97 -20.72 16.79
N VAL A 29 10.30 -20.75 16.88
CA VAL A 29 11.16 -19.68 16.34
C VAL A 29 10.97 -19.56 14.83
N ALA A 30 10.90 -20.66 14.08
CA ALA A 30 10.63 -20.64 12.65
C ALA A 30 9.27 -20.01 12.32
N ALA A 31 8.22 -20.30 13.07
CA ALA A 31 6.89 -19.74 12.88
C ALA A 31 6.80 -18.22 13.17
N TYR A 32 7.70 -17.69 14.01
CA TYR A 32 7.72 -16.27 14.39
C TYR A 32 8.77 -15.43 13.65
N VAL A 33 9.87 -16.04 13.22
CA VAL A 33 11.01 -15.35 12.58
C VAL A 33 10.94 -15.40 11.06
N LEU A 34 10.40 -16.48 10.49
CA LEU A 34 10.22 -16.57 9.04
C LEU A 34 8.92 -15.81 8.68
N PRO A 35 8.94 -14.93 7.66
CA PRO A 35 7.71 -14.33 7.16
C PRO A 35 6.77 -15.45 6.72
N PRO A 36 5.44 -15.33 6.95
CA PRO A 36 4.50 -16.35 6.53
C PRO A 36 4.63 -16.56 5.02
N THR A 37 5.22 -17.69 4.62
CA THR A 37 5.20 -18.13 3.25
C THR A 37 3.80 -18.66 2.99
N VAL A 38 3.00 -17.90 2.25
CA VAL A 38 1.73 -18.39 1.74
C VAL A 38 2.05 -19.62 0.90
N PRO A 39 1.54 -20.82 1.25
CA PRO A 39 1.83 -22.02 0.46
C PRO A 39 1.38 -21.78 -0.98
N ASP A 40 2.19 -22.16 -1.97
CA ASP A 40 1.85 -21.99 -3.39
C ASP A 40 0.45 -22.53 -3.74
N ALA A 41 -0.01 -23.56 -3.03
CA ALA A 41 -1.36 -24.11 -3.16
C ALA A 41 -2.48 -23.14 -2.73
N ALA A 42 -2.25 -22.29 -1.73
CA ALA A 42 -3.21 -21.25 -1.30
C ALA A 42 -3.24 -20.11 -2.31
N THR A 43 -2.09 -19.69 -2.83
CA THR A 43 -1.95 -18.71 -3.92
C THR A 43 -2.62 -19.20 -5.20
N GLN A 44 -2.47 -20.49 -5.53
CA GLN A 44 -3.15 -21.14 -6.67
C GLN A 44 -4.65 -21.31 -6.46
N ARG A 45 -5.10 -21.60 -5.23
CA ARG A 45 -6.54 -21.67 -4.91
C ARG A 45 -7.21 -20.30 -4.96
N ALA A 46 -6.55 -19.26 -4.45
CA ALA A 46 -7.00 -17.87 -4.57
C ALA A 46 -7.03 -17.41 -6.03
N GLY A 47 -6.00 -17.73 -6.82
CA GLY A 47 -5.99 -17.49 -8.27
C GLY A 47 -7.16 -18.18 -8.98
N ARG A 48 -7.47 -19.44 -8.61
CA ARG A 48 -8.61 -20.19 -9.16
C ARG A 48 -9.98 -19.68 -8.69
N SER A 49 -10.12 -19.17 -7.47
CA SER A 49 -11.38 -18.59 -7.00
C SER A 49 -11.66 -17.24 -7.67
N VAL A 50 -10.64 -16.41 -7.89
CA VAL A 50 -10.77 -15.18 -8.70
C VAL A 50 -11.19 -15.52 -10.13
N GLN A 51 -10.56 -16.52 -10.76
CA GLN A 51 -10.89 -16.90 -12.13
C GLN A 51 -12.37 -17.31 -12.33
N ASN A 52 -13.01 -17.82 -11.28
CA ASN A 52 -14.37 -18.34 -11.33
C ASN A 52 -15.43 -17.39 -10.74
N ALA A 53 -15.04 -16.29 -10.10
CA ALA A 53 -15.94 -15.42 -9.33
C ALA A 53 -15.87 -13.93 -9.68
N VAL A 54 -15.06 -13.51 -10.65
CA VAL A 54 -15.07 -12.12 -11.10
C VAL A 54 -16.20 -11.93 -12.10
N ASP A 55 -17.15 -11.05 -11.77
CA ASP A 55 -18.24 -10.70 -12.67
C ASP A 55 -17.70 -10.12 -13.99
N ALA A 56 -18.23 -10.61 -15.12
CA ALA A 56 -17.81 -10.13 -16.45
C ALA A 56 -18.03 -8.61 -16.61
N GLU A 57 -19.07 -8.07 -15.96
CA GLU A 57 -19.33 -6.64 -15.91
C GLU A 57 -18.26 -5.89 -15.10
N ALA A 58 -17.83 -6.44 -13.96
CA ALA A 58 -16.74 -5.87 -13.17
C ALA A 58 -15.43 -5.82 -13.98
N LEU A 59 -15.08 -6.91 -14.67
CA LEU A 59 -13.92 -6.95 -15.56
C LEU A 59 -13.97 -5.87 -16.65
N SER A 60 -15.10 -5.78 -17.35
CA SER A 60 -15.28 -4.83 -18.44
C SER A 60 -15.16 -3.38 -17.96
N ARG A 61 -15.82 -3.05 -16.83
CA ARG A 61 -15.74 -1.70 -16.24
C ARG A 61 -14.33 -1.36 -15.74
N SER A 62 -13.68 -2.30 -15.05
CA SER A 62 -12.29 -2.12 -14.57
C SER A 62 -11.30 -1.92 -15.72
N ALA A 63 -11.47 -2.64 -16.83
CA ALA A 63 -10.64 -2.48 -18.02
C ALA A 63 -10.87 -1.13 -18.70
N ALA A 64 -12.13 -0.67 -18.80
CA ALA A 64 -12.47 0.62 -19.40
C ALA A 64 -12.04 1.82 -18.54
N ALA A 65 -11.93 1.65 -17.22
CA ALA A 65 -11.40 2.67 -16.31
C ALA A 65 -9.87 2.78 -16.32
N MET A 66 -9.15 1.82 -16.90
CA MET A 66 -7.70 1.85 -17.02
C MET A 66 -7.26 2.78 -18.16
N VAL A 67 -6.23 3.58 -17.92
CA VAL A 67 -5.53 4.29 -18.99
C VAL A 67 -4.16 3.68 -19.25
N ARG A 68 -3.67 3.84 -20.48
CA ARG A 68 -2.29 3.53 -20.87
C ARG A 68 -1.56 4.82 -21.18
N VAL A 69 -0.31 4.90 -20.73
CA VAL A 69 0.56 6.05 -20.96
C VAL A 69 1.71 5.60 -21.86
N TYR A 70 1.84 6.27 -23.00
CA TYR A 70 2.88 6.02 -23.99
C TYR A 70 3.82 7.21 -24.07
N GLY A 71 5.12 6.98 -24.27
CA GLY A 71 6.09 8.04 -24.48
C GLY A 71 6.71 7.99 -25.88
N GLY A 72 7.22 9.14 -26.32
CA GLY A 72 7.84 9.28 -27.65
C GLY A 72 6.82 9.42 -28.78
N ALA A 73 7.31 9.58 -30.00
CA ALA A 73 6.44 9.70 -31.17
C ALA A 73 5.85 8.34 -31.55
N GLY A 74 4.53 8.25 -31.62
CA GLY A 74 3.85 7.12 -32.23
C GLY A 74 3.90 7.18 -33.75
N THR A 75 3.63 6.05 -34.40
CA THR A 75 3.55 5.97 -35.87
C THR A 75 2.10 6.22 -36.29
N ALA A 76 1.87 7.26 -37.09
CA ALA A 76 0.55 7.53 -37.65
C ALA A 76 0.16 6.45 -38.66
N THR A 77 -1.01 5.85 -38.49
CA THR A 77 -1.59 4.86 -39.41
C THR A 77 -3.02 5.25 -39.78
N ALA A 78 -3.61 4.57 -40.78
CA ALA A 78 -5.01 4.76 -41.13
C ALA A 78 -6.00 4.42 -40.00
N ALA A 79 -5.56 3.63 -39.01
CA ALA A 79 -6.36 3.22 -37.84
C ALA A 79 -6.08 4.08 -36.58
N GLY A 80 -5.26 5.13 -36.70
CA GLY A 80 -4.83 5.97 -35.57
C GLY A 80 -3.32 5.87 -35.30
N THR A 81 -2.90 6.35 -34.13
CA THR A 81 -1.50 6.34 -33.73
C THR A 81 -1.13 5.00 -33.10
N VAL A 82 -0.13 4.32 -33.66
CA VAL A 82 0.35 3.04 -33.14
C VAL A 82 1.66 3.24 -32.40
N PHE A 83 1.77 2.62 -31.23
CA PHE A 83 2.97 2.62 -30.40
C PHE A 83 3.54 1.20 -30.31
N ALA A 84 4.86 1.11 -30.37
CA ALA A 84 5.55 -0.14 -30.08
C ALA A 84 5.39 -0.48 -28.58
N PRO A 85 5.41 -1.76 -28.19
CA PRO A 85 5.20 -2.16 -26.79
C PRO A 85 6.16 -1.52 -25.79
N ASP A 86 7.41 -1.27 -26.20
CA ASP A 86 8.45 -0.60 -25.41
C ASP A 86 8.21 0.90 -25.21
N GLN A 87 7.33 1.51 -26.02
CA GLN A 87 6.90 2.89 -25.85
C GLN A 87 5.83 3.04 -24.76
N GLN A 88 5.21 1.96 -24.28
CA GLN A 88 4.30 2.02 -23.15
C GLN A 88 5.10 2.26 -21.86
N ARG A 89 5.01 3.49 -21.32
CA ARG A 89 5.71 3.91 -20.10
C ARG A 89 5.06 3.38 -18.84
N GLY A 90 3.74 3.21 -18.87
CA GLY A 90 2.97 2.76 -17.73
C GLY A 90 1.48 2.78 -17.99
N ALA A 91 0.74 2.88 -16.89
CA ALA A 91 -0.71 2.91 -16.86
C ALA A 91 -1.20 3.85 -15.76
N GLY A 92 -2.51 4.00 -15.71
CA GLY A 92 -3.20 4.77 -14.70
C GLY A 92 -4.66 4.42 -14.64
N VAL A 93 -5.43 5.29 -13.99
CA VAL A 93 -6.85 5.06 -13.76
C VAL A 93 -7.65 6.35 -13.92
N VAL A 94 -8.81 6.24 -14.55
CA VAL A 94 -9.80 7.31 -14.69
C VAL A 94 -10.51 7.53 -13.35
N LEU A 95 -10.50 8.78 -12.89
CA LEU A 95 -11.04 9.19 -11.60
C LEU A 95 -12.36 9.96 -11.71
N THR A 96 -12.59 10.60 -12.85
CA THR A 96 -13.83 11.34 -13.11
C THR A 96 -14.25 11.20 -14.58
N ALA A 97 -15.56 11.24 -14.82
CA ALA A 97 -16.11 11.08 -16.16
C ALA A 97 -15.73 12.23 -17.12
N ASP A 98 -15.36 13.38 -16.55
CA ASP A 98 -14.91 14.58 -17.29
C ASP A 98 -13.39 14.60 -17.52
N GLY A 99 -12.65 13.56 -17.18
CA GLY A 99 -11.27 13.40 -17.67
C GLY A 99 -10.14 13.64 -16.66
N TRP A 100 -10.39 13.57 -15.35
CA TRP A 100 -9.28 13.42 -14.39
C TRP A 100 -8.77 11.98 -14.36
N VAL A 101 -7.47 11.83 -14.43
CA VAL A 101 -6.75 10.56 -14.44
C VAL A 101 -5.62 10.61 -13.42
N ALA A 102 -5.36 9.53 -12.69
CA ALA A 102 -4.15 9.37 -11.89
C ALA A 102 -3.19 8.40 -12.56
N VAL A 103 -1.91 8.74 -12.52
CA VAL A 103 -0.80 7.88 -12.93
C VAL A 103 0.24 7.85 -11.83
N GLU A 104 1.04 6.78 -11.78
CA GLU A 104 2.20 6.71 -10.90
C GLU A 104 3.24 7.76 -11.35
N ARG A 105 3.91 8.42 -10.40
CA ARG A 105 4.75 9.60 -10.68
C ARG A 105 5.85 9.34 -11.72
N SER A 106 6.52 8.19 -11.70
CA SER A 106 7.59 7.85 -12.65
C SER A 106 7.09 7.51 -14.06
N THR A 107 5.79 7.27 -14.23
CA THR A 107 5.16 6.98 -15.52
C THR A 107 4.99 8.22 -16.40
N TRP A 108 4.89 9.41 -15.80
CA TRP A 108 4.59 10.65 -16.50
C TRP A 108 5.85 11.46 -16.81
N SER A 109 5.97 11.92 -18.07
CA SER A 109 6.94 12.95 -18.47
C SER A 109 6.29 13.97 -19.40
N ALA A 110 6.84 15.19 -19.45
CA ALA A 110 6.33 16.26 -20.31
C ALA A 110 6.61 16.02 -21.81
N GLU A 111 7.47 15.05 -22.13
CA GLU A 111 7.87 14.72 -23.50
C GLU A 111 6.87 13.74 -24.12
N ALA A 112 5.90 14.29 -24.86
CA ALA A 112 4.93 13.60 -25.72
C ALA A 112 4.37 12.30 -25.09
N ALA A 113 3.73 12.46 -23.94
CA ALA A 113 3.00 11.37 -23.29
C ALA A 113 1.57 11.29 -23.86
N LEU A 114 1.27 10.28 -24.68
CA LEU A 114 -0.11 9.98 -25.06
C LEU A 114 -0.79 9.25 -23.90
N VAL A 115 -1.97 9.72 -23.51
CA VAL A 115 -2.86 9.00 -22.60
C VAL A 115 -3.97 8.38 -23.44
N SER A 116 -4.11 7.07 -23.40
CA SER A 116 -5.20 6.35 -24.08
C SER A 116 -6.11 5.69 -23.06
N ALA A 117 -7.42 5.87 -23.21
CA ALA A 117 -8.45 5.29 -22.35
C ALA A 117 -9.54 4.66 -23.23
N ASP A 118 -9.82 3.37 -23.03
CA ASP A 118 -10.86 2.65 -23.77
C ASP A 118 -10.77 2.82 -25.30
N GLY A 119 -9.55 2.74 -25.84
CA GLY A 119 -9.28 2.89 -27.27
C GLY A 119 -9.36 4.32 -27.80
N ARG A 120 -9.57 5.32 -26.94
CA ARG A 120 -9.58 6.75 -27.28
C ARG A 120 -8.28 7.41 -26.86
N ASP A 121 -7.72 8.21 -27.75
CA ASP A 121 -6.58 9.08 -27.48
C ASP A 121 -7.07 10.35 -26.76
N LEU A 122 -6.49 10.64 -25.61
CA LEU A 122 -6.85 11.78 -24.75
C LEU A 122 -5.72 12.81 -24.74
N THR A 123 -6.09 14.07 -24.92
CA THR A 123 -5.16 15.20 -24.84
C THR A 123 -5.05 15.66 -23.40
N VAL A 124 -3.84 15.67 -22.84
CA VAL A 124 -3.59 16.22 -21.50
C VAL A 124 -3.56 17.75 -21.56
N GLN A 125 -4.48 18.39 -20.86
CA GLN A 125 -4.64 19.84 -20.79
C GLN A 125 -3.89 20.47 -19.61
N ARG A 126 -3.84 19.75 -18.48
CA ARG A 126 -3.19 20.19 -17.25
C ARG A 126 -2.68 18.97 -16.49
N ASN A 127 -1.56 19.11 -15.80
CA ASN A 127 -1.09 18.15 -14.82
C ASN A 127 -0.92 18.79 -13.44
N VAL A 128 -1.02 17.98 -12.40
CA VAL A 128 -0.75 18.35 -11.00
C VAL A 128 0.17 17.30 -10.41
N ASP A 129 1.39 17.71 -10.08
CA ASP A 129 2.39 16.83 -9.49
C ASP A 129 2.18 16.70 -7.97
N ALA A 130 1.70 15.53 -7.51
CA ALA A 130 1.40 15.23 -6.12
C ALA A 130 2.52 14.36 -5.50
N ALA A 131 3.72 14.94 -5.42
CA ALA A 131 4.96 14.26 -5.03
C ALA A 131 4.87 13.42 -3.77
N ALA A 132 4.28 13.98 -2.71
CA ALA A 132 4.18 13.30 -1.43
C ALA A 132 3.38 11.99 -1.51
N PHE A 133 2.49 11.87 -2.50
CA PHE A 133 1.59 10.74 -2.69
C PHE A 133 2.10 9.75 -3.76
N ASN A 134 3.26 10.00 -4.38
CA ASN A 134 3.79 9.26 -5.53
C ASN A 134 2.84 9.21 -6.75
N LEU A 135 2.12 10.30 -7.00
CA LEU A 135 1.10 10.40 -8.04
C LEU A 135 1.27 11.66 -8.88
N VAL A 136 0.86 11.58 -10.13
CA VAL A 136 0.57 12.75 -10.97
C VAL A 136 -0.89 12.66 -11.42
N PHE A 137 -1.61 13.76 -11.28
CA PHE A 137 -2.99 13.88 -11.76
C PHE A 137 -2.98 14.60 -13.09
N LEU A 138 -3.65 14.01 -14.08
CA LEU A 138 -3.75 14.54 -15.44
C LEU A 138 -5.21 14.92 -15.69
N LYS A 139 -5.44 16.17 -16.03
CA LYS A 139 -6.71 16.62 -16.58
C LYS A 139 -6.63 16.51 -18.10
N THR A 140 -7.54 15.73 -18.67
CA THR A 140 -7.64 15.48 -20.11
C THR A 140 -8.86 16.19 -20.71
N ASP A 141 -8.97 16.13 -22.03
CA ASP A 141 -10.15 16.54 -22.81
C ASP A 141 -11.26 15.47 -22.87
N GLY A 142 -11.06 14.32 -22.23
CA GLY A 142 -12.00 13.20 -22.22
C GLY A 142 -13.38 13.56 -21.64
N ARG A 143 -14.41 12.93 -22.19
CA ARG A 143 -15.81 13.03 -21.74
C ARG A 143 -16.42 11.64 -21.71
N ASP A 144 -17.40 11.47 -20.83
CA ASP A 144 -18.13 10.21 -20.63
C ASP A 144 -17.14 9.03 -20.45
N LEU A 145 -16.07 9.27 -19.68
CA LEU A 145 -15.10 8.23 -19.36
C LEU A 145 -15.67 7.29 -18.31
N THR A 146 -15.40 5.99 -18.44
CA THR A 146 -15.71 5.00 -17.40
C THR A 146 -14.81 5.25 -16.19
N VAL A 147 -15.44 5.49 -15.03
CA VAL A 147 -14.73 5.84 -13.79
C VAL A 147 -14.49 4.59 -12.96
N ALA A 148 -13.31 4.50 -12.33
CA ALA A 148 -13.06 3.44 -11.37
C ALA A 148 -13.92 3.59 -10.12
N VAL A 149 -14.52 2.49 -9.67
CA VAL A 149 -15.19 2.43 -8.38
C VAL A 149 -14.12 2.24 -7.30
N PHE A 150 -14.10 3.11 -6.29
CA PHE A 150 -13.11 3.02 -5.21
C PHE A 150 -13.53 1.98 -4.18
N GLY A 151 -12.65 1.02 -3.89
CA GLY A 151 -12.80 0.06 -2.78
C GLY A 151 -12.12 0.54 -1.51
N ASP A 152 -11.88 -0.38 -0.57
CA ASP A 152 -11.12 -0.12 0.65
C ASP A 152 -9.99 -1.16 0.77
N SER A 153 -8.73 -0.73 0.70
CA SER A 153 -7.61 -1.67 0.80
C SER A 153 -7.36 -2.14 2.23
N ARG A 154 -7.95 -1.45 3.23
CA ARG A 154 -7.74 -1.72 4.65
C ARG A 154 -8.52 -2.94 5.12
N THR A 155 -9.51 -3.39 4.35
CA THR A 155 -10.31 -4.58 4.61
C THR A 155 -9.72 -5.84 3.99
N LEU A 156 -8.61 -5.72 3.23
CA LEU A 156 -7.99 -6.86 2.56
C LEU A 156 -7.29 -7.78 3.55
N GLU A 157 -7.50 -9.08 3.38
CA GLU A 157 -6.86 -10.16 4.13
C GLU A 157 -5.93 -10.97 3.23
N ALA A 158 -4.85 -11.50 3.82
CA ALA A 158 -3.86 -12.27 3.07
C ALA A 158 -4.52 -13.47 2.35
N GLY A 159 -4.31 -13.58 1.03
CA GLY A 159 -4.98 -14.56 0.19
C GLY A 159 -6.21 -14.02 -0.54
N ASP A 160 -6.66 -12.80 -0.26
CA ASP A 160 -7.75 -12.16 -1.00
C ASP A 160 -7.44 -12.12 -2.49
N GLY A 161 -8.47 -12.45 -3.24
CA GLY A 161 -8.43 -12.54 -4.68
C GLY A 161 -8.54 -11.17 -5.35
N LEU A 162 -7.42 -10.66 -5.84
CA LEU A 162 -7.37 -9.42 -6.62
C LEU A 162 -7.06 -9.71 -8.08
N PHE A 163 -7.37 -8.77 -8.96
CA PHE A 163 -6.99 -8.81 -10.37
C PHE A 163 -6.51 -7.46 -10.89
N THR A 164 -5.81 -7.49 -12.02
CA THR A 164 -5.47 -6.32 -12.82
C THR A 164 -5.84 -6.55 -14.28
N PRO A 165 -6.32 -5.54 -15.03
CA PRO A 165 -6.45 -5.65 -16.48
C PRO A 165 -5.08 -5.95 -17.12
N ALA A 166 -5.07 -6.81 -18.13
CA ALA A 166 -3.86 -7.24 -18.83
C ALA A 166 -4.15 -7.44 -20.34
N ALA A 167 -3.10 -7.64 -21.14
CA ALA A 167 -3.27 -7.98 -22.54
C ALA A 167 -4.07 -9.29 -22.67
N GLY A 168 -5.20 -9.26 -23.38
CA GLY A 168 -6.06 -10.43 -23.58
C GLY A 168 -7.02 -10.75 -22.42
N GLY A 169 -7.16 -9.87 -21.41
CA GLY A 169 -8.14 -10.04 -20.33
C GLY A 169 -7.66 -9.45 -19.02
N PHE A 170 -7.43 -10.32 -18.03
CA PHE A 170 -6.96 -9.94 -16.69
C PHE A 170 -5.89 -10.89 -16.19
N ALA A 171 -5.09 -10.42 -15.23
CA ALA A 171 -4.13 -11.22 -14.49
C ALA A 171 -4.52 -11.25 -13.00
N PRO A 172 -4.54 -12.43 -12.35
CA PRO A 172 -4.76 -12.52 -10.91
C PRO A 172 -3.53 -11.98 -10.16
N VAL A 173 -3.76 -11.20 -9.11
CA VAL A 173 -2.71 -10.56 -8.28
C VAL A 173 -2.99 -10.71 -6.79
N PRO A 174 -3.06 -11.95 -6.25
CA PRO A 174 -3.47 -12.19 -4.86
C PRO A 174 -2.81 -11.25 -3.85
N PHE A 175 -3.62 -10.77 -2.90
CA PHE A 175 -3.11 -9.91 -1.83
C PHE A 175 -2.25 -10.72 -0.85
N VAL A 176 -1.13 -10.13 -0.41
CA VAL A 176 -0.20 -10.77 0.52
C VAL A 176 -0.22 -10.08 1.88
N SER A 177 -0.05 -8.76 1.94
CA SER A 177 -0.01 -8.02 3.22
C SER A 177 -0.10 -6.51 3.03
N ALA A 178 -0.67 -5.79 4.00
CA ALA A 178 -0.64 -4.32 4.07
C ALA A 178 0.53 -3.77 4.92
N ALA A 179 1.36 -4.64 5.49
CA ALA A 179 2.41 -4.25 6.44
C ALA A 179 3.74 -3.84 5.77
N VAL A 180 3.80 -3.82 4.43
CA VAL A 180 5.02 -3.48 3.69
C VAL A 180 5.18 -1.96 3.60
N ARG A 181 6.41 -1.48 3.77
CA ARG A 181 6.78 -0.07 3.62
C ARG A 181 7.96 0.10 2.67
N ASP A 182 8.07 1.29 2.07
CA ASP A 182 9.27 1.68 1.33
C ASP A 182 10.39 2.18 2.25
N GLY A 183 11.63 1.90 1.86
CA GLY A 183 12.82 2.20 2.64
C GLY A 183 13.16 1.16 3.71
N ALA A 184 14.21 1.42 4.48
CA ALA A 184 14.60 0.53 5.57
C ALA A 184 13.58 0.62 6.73
N PRO A 185 13.10 -0.51 7.29
CA PRO A 185 12.06 -0.54 8.32
C PRO A 185 12.36 0.30 9.57
N SER A 186 13.64 0.52 9.88
CA SER A 186 14.12 1.17 11.09
C SER A 186 14.35 2.68 10.97
N LEU A 187 14.06 3.30 9.82
CA LEU A 187 14.29 4.73 9.65
C LEU A 187 13.09 5.54 10.18
N PRO A 188 13.32 6.50 11.10
CA PRO A 188 12.27 7.44 11.48
C PRO A 188 11.72 8.19 10.26
N GLU A 189 10.40 8.16 10.11
CA GLU A 189 9.66 8.84 9.05
C GLU A 189 8.90 10.04 9.61
N THR A 190 8.51 10.96 8.73
CA THR A 190 7.60 12.06 9.08
C THR A 190 6.15 11.61 8.88
N THR A 191 5.18 12.31 9.48
CA THR A 191 3.76 12.00 9.23
C THR A 191 3.29 12.38 7.82
N ALA A 192 4.12 13.13 7.08
CA ALA A 192 3.93 13.46 5.68
C ALA A 192 4.51 12.39 4.71
N ASP A 193 5.23 11.39 5.21
CA ASP A 193 5.83 10.33 4.38
C ASP A 193 4.83 9.18 4.18
N PHE A 194 4.15 9.13 3.02
CA PHE A 194 3.25 8.03 2.67
C PHE A 194 4.04 6.79 2.19
N ARG A 195 4.61 6.02 3.11
CA ARG A 195 5.44 4.86 2.78
C ARG A 195 4.73 3.51 2.79
N ARG A 196 3.48 3.43 3.27
CA ARG A 196 2.71 2.17 3.28
C ARG A 196 2.49 1.67 1.86
N ARG A 197 2.68 0.38 1.65
CA ARG A 197 2.45 -0.33 0.39
C ARG A 197 1.60 -1.57 0.63
N LEU A 198 0.79 -1.90 -0.36
CA LEU A 198 0.16 -3.21 -0.44
C LEU A 198 1.18 -4.15 -1.07
N ALA A 199 1.43 -5.26 -0.40
CA ALA A 199 2.21 -6.36 -0.94
C ALA A 199 1.24 -7.29 -1.68
N VAL A 200 1.53 -7.56 -2.94
CA VAL A 200 0.74 -8.45 -3.80
C VAL A 200 1.64 -9.54 -4.36
N ALA A 201 1.04 -10.63 -4.84
CA ALA A 201 1.76 -11.62 -5.61
C ALA A 201 2.45 -10.95 -6.81
N ALA A 202 3.62 -11.45 -7.18
CA ALA A 202 4.38 -10.88 -8.28
C ALA A 202 3.52 -10.82 -9.55
N VAL A 203 3.35 -9.61 -10.09
CA VAL A 203 2.72 -9.37 -11.38
C VAL A 203 3.66 -8.52 -12.22
N VAL A 204 3.88 -8.93 -13.46
CA VAL A 204 4.60 -8.10 -14.42
C VAL A 204 3.57 -7.22 -15.10
N ALA A 205 3.30 -6.06 -14.49
CA ALA A 205 2.41 -5.04 -15.04
C ALA A 205 3.17 -3.72 -15.18
N PRO A 206 2.81 -2.86 -16.16
CA PRO A 206 3.36 -1.52 -16.24
C PRO A 206 3.10 -0.74 -14.93
N PRO A 207 4.01 0.16 -14.49
CA PRO A 207 3.77 1.00 -13.32
C PRO A 207 2.47 1.81 -13.44
N GLY A 208 1.78 2.00 -12.32
CA GLY A 208 0.49 2.68 -12.25
C GLY A 208 -0.73 1.84 -12.66
N THR A 209 -0.53 0.57 -13.06
CA THR A 209 -1.65 -0.30 -13.44
C THR A 209 -2.61 -0.51 -12.25
N PRO A 210 -3.93 -0.26 -12.41
CA PRO A 210 -4.89 -0.38 -11.32
C PRO A 210 -5.14 -1.84 -10.92
N VAL A 211 -5.28 -2.06 -9.61
CA VAL A 211 -5.55 -3.35 -8.97
C VAL A 211 -6.94 -3.32 -8.34
N PHE A 212 -7.76 -4.33 -8.63
CA PHE A 212 -9.16 -4.40 -8.25
C PHE A 212 -9.49 -5.65 -7.42
N THR A 213 -10.52 -5.55 -6.58
CA THR A 213 -11.20 -6.72 -5.98
C THR A 213 -11.97 -7.49 -7.04
N GLY A 214 -12.43 -8.71 -6.75
CA GLY A 214 -13.32 -9.47 -7.63
C GLY A 214 -14.64 -8.76 -8.02
N ASN A 215 -15.04 -7.72 -7.28
CA ASN A 215 -16.22 -6.91 -7.58
C ASN A 215 -15.90 -5.71 -8.50
N GLY A 216 -14.65 -5.53 -8.90
CA GLY A 216 -14.20 -4.41 -9.74
C GLY A 216 -13.95 -3.11 -8.96
N GLU A 217 -13.73 -3.20 -7.64
CA GLU A 217 -13.42 -2.04 -6.80
C GLU A 217 -11.91 -1.83 -6.73
N LEU A 218 -11.45 -0.63 -7.05
CA LEU A 218 -10.04 -0.23 -7.03
C LEU A 218 -9.51 -0.25 -5.60
N VAL A 219 -8.47 -1.04 -5.36
CA VAL A 219 -7.80 -1.13 -4.05
C VAL A 219 -6.35 -0.64 -4.08
N GLY A 220 -5.76 -0.49 -5.27
CA GLY A 220 -4.45 0.13 -5.39
C GLY A 220 -3.97 0.31 -6.82
N MET A 221 -2.76 0.82 -6.96
CA MET A 221 -2.06 0.97 -8.24
C MET A 221 -0.67 0.34 -8.16
N ALA A 222 -0.34 -0.55 -9.09
CA ALA A 222 0.92 -1.26 -9.13
C ALA A 222 2.11 -0.28 -9.18
N LEU A 223 3.14 -0.55 -8.39
CA LEU A 223 4.40 0.18 -8.42
C LEU A 223 5.41 -0.54 -9.31
N PRO A 224 6.48 0.16 -9.74
CA PRO A 224 7.59 -0.50 -10.42
C PRO A 224 8.15 -1.67 -9.58
N SER A 225 8.20 -2.86 -10.18
CA SER A 225 8.76 -4.07 -9.58
C SER A 225 9.66 -4.79 -10.58
N LYS A 226 10.71 -5.47 -10.10
CA LYS A 226 11.55 -6.31 -10.95
C LYS A 226 11.00 -7.72 -11.05
N VAL A 227 11.32 -8.42 -12.14
CA VAL A 227 10.99 -9.83 -12.30
C VAL A 227 11.63 -10.64 -11.17
N GLY A 228 10.83 -11.49 -10.51
CA GLY A 228 11.27 -12.31 -9.37
C GLY A 228 11.19 -11.60 -8.01
N GLU A 229 10.83 -10.32 -7.97
CA GLU A 229 10.54 -9.61 -6.72
C GLU A 229 9.03 -9.67 -6.39
N GLN A 230 8.72 -9.56 -5.10
CA GLN A 230 7.34 -9.40 -4.66
C GLN A 230 6.74 -8.09 -5.22
N GLY A 231 5.53 -8.18 -5.75
CA GLY A 231 4.81 -7.01 -6.26
C GLY A 231 4.40 -6.06 -5.13
N LYS A 232 4.41 -4.76 -5.43
CA LYS A 232 3.90 -3.72 -4.54
C LYS A 232 2.86 -2.87 -5.25
N ALA A 233 1.90 -2.35 -4.50
CA ALA A 233 0.95 -1.37 -4.98
C ALA A 233 0.81 -0.20 -4.00
N LEU A 234 0.57 0.98 -4.55
CA LEU A 234 0.11 2.16 -3.82
C LEU A 234 -1.33 1.92 -3.36
N PRO A 235 -1.65 2.03 -2.06
CA PRO A 235 -3.02 1.85 -1.58
C PRO A 235 -3.99 2.91 -2.12
N VAL A 236 -5.24 2.52 -2.37
CA VAL A 236 -6.28 3.43 -2.88
C VAL A 236 -6.57 4.61 -1.93
N GLU A 237 -6.32 4.48 -0.63
CA GLU A 237 -6.51 5.57 0.35
C GLU A 237 -5.61 6.76 0.03
N VAL A 238 -4.36 6.50 -0.38
CA VAL A 238 -3.39 7.53 -0.78
C VAL A 238 -3.91 8.30 -2.00
N LEU A 239 -4.44 7.57 -2.99
CA LEU A 239 -5.07 8.15 -4.18
C LEU A 239 -6.31 8.99 -3.82
N ARG A 240 -7.19 8.48 -2.94
CA ARG A 240 -8.42 9.16 -2.51
C ARG A 240 -8.11 10.48 -1.80
N ILE A 241 -7.15 10.47 -0.87
CA ILE A 241 -6.70 11.66 -0.14
C ILE A 241 -6.16 12.71 -1.12
N ALA A 242 -5.27 12.28 -2.02
CA ALA A 242 -4.65 13.18 -2.99
C ALA A 242 -5.66 13.77 -3.98
N LEU A 243 -6.59 12.95 -4.49
CA LEU A 243 -7.67 13.38 -5.39
C LEU A 243 -8.55 14.45 -4.74
N GLY A 244 -8.94 14.25 -3.48
CA GLY A 244 -9.73 15.24 -2.73
C GLY A 244 -9.05 16.61 -2.65
N ARG A 245 -7.71 16.63 -2.49
CA ARG A 245 -6.92 17.87 -2.48
C ARG A 245 -6.87 18.53 -3.86
N VAL A 246 -6.67 17.74 -4.91
CA VAL A 246 -6.63 18.21 -6.31
C VAL A 246 -7.96 18.83 -6.72
N LEU A 247 -9.09 18.15 -6.47
CA LEU A 247 -10.41 18.62 -6.87
C LEU A 247 -10.85 19.85 -6.08
N ALA A 248 -10.39 20.01 -4.83
CA ALA A 248 -10.63 21.20 -4.04
C ALA A 248 -9.72 22.38 -4.39
N GLU A 249 -8.86 22.23 -5.42
CA GLU A 249 -7.81 23.19 -5.83
C GLU A 249 -6.90 23.61 -4.66
N ARG A 250 -6.66 22.68 -3.74
CA ARG A 250 -5.80 22.90 -2.57
C ARG A 250 -4.38 22.47 -2.88
N SER A 251 -3.46 22.91 -2.02
CA SER A 251 -2.09 22.39 -2.03
C SER A 251 -2.11 20.87 -1.88
N VAL A 252 -1.40 20.19 -2.79
CA VAL A 252 -1.10 18.75 -2.72
C VAL A 252 0.15 18.45 -1.88
N ALA A 253 0.66 19.45 -1.14
CA ALA A 253 1.61 19.20 -0.07
C ALA A 253 0.94 18.32 0.99
N ALA A 254 1.68 17.37 1.54
CA ALA A 254 1.24 16.61 2.70
C ALA A 254 1.16 17.53 3.93
N THR A 255 0.29 17.21 4.88
CA THR A 255 0.21 17.92 6.16
C THR A 255 0.99 17.16 7.22
N ASP A 256 1.73 17.88 8.07
CA ASP A 256 2.54 17.31 9.15
C ASP A 256 2.22 17.96 10.50
N ILE A 257 2.40 17.18 11.56
CA ILE A 257 2.35 17.64 12.96
C ILE A 257 3.75 17.98 13.51
N GLY A 258 4.79 17.85 12.68
CA GLY A 258 6.17 18.24 12.97
C GLY A 258 6.86 17.29 13.95
N VAL A 259 6.61 15.99 13.80
CA VAL A 259 7.31 14.94 14.53
C VAL A 259 7.87 13.91 13.57
N ARG A 260 8.94 13.23 13.99
CA ARG A 260 9.34 11.96 13.40
C ARG A 260 9.11 10.83 14.36
N GLY A 261 8.89 9.66 13.81
CA GLY A 261 8.75 8.47 14.62
C GLY A 261 8.85 7.19 13.85
N LEU A 262 8.63 6.12 14.60
CA LEU A 262 8.62 4.76 14.11
C LEU A 262 7.18 4.23 14.12
N PRO A 263 6.63 3.80 12.97
CA PRO A 263 5.38 3.06 12.94
C PRO A 263 5.59 1.68 13.58
N LEU A 264 4.99 1.44 14.74
CA LEU A 264 5.24 0.21 15.51
C LEU A 264 4.81 -1.06 14.79
N ALA A 265 3.84 -0.94 13.87
CA ALA A 265 3.37 -2.03 13.04
C ALA A 265 4.42 -2.53 12.01
N SER A 266 5.52 -1.80 11.81
CA SER A 266 6.53 -2.11 10.78
C SER A 266 7.92 -2.33 11.36
N VAL A 267 8.05 -2.38 12.69
CA VAL A 267 9.31 -2.61 13.39
C VAL A 267 9.16 -3.76 14.38
N SER A 268 10.25 -4.48 14.63
CA SER A 268 10.29 -5.44 15.72
C SER A 268 10.58 -4.70 17.02
N VAL A 269 9.68 -4.83 17.99
CA VAL A 269 9.85 -4.30 19.35
C VAL A 269 9.92 -5.47 20.33
N PRO A 270 10.78 -5.41 21.37
CA PRO A 270 10.89 -6.48 22.36
C PRO A 270 9.60 -6.76 23.12
N ASP A 271 8.74 -5.75 23.27
CA ASP A 271 7.43 -5.88 23.90
C ASP A 271 6.37 -6.30 22.85
N PRO A 272 5.87 -7.55 22.88
CA PRO A 272 4.88 -8.03 21.93
C PRO A 272 3.56 -7.27 22.04
N ALA A 273 3.22 -6.72 23.21
CA ALA A 273 1.99 -5.97 23.38
C ALA A 273 2.00 -4.64 22.59
N LEU A 274 3.18 -4.06 22.38
CA LEU A 274 3.36 -2.86 21.55
C LEU A 274 3.39 -3.20 20.05
N ALA A 275 3.98 -4.33 19.67
CA ALA A 275 4.02 -4.81 18.29
C ALA A 275 2.61 -5.10 17.73
N VAL A 276 1.78 -5.80 18.51
CA VAL A 276 0.45 -6.25 18.09
C VAL A 276 -0.56 -5.10 17.99
N ARG A 277 -0.35 -4.03 18.75
CA ARG A 277 -1.34 -2.96 18.92
C ARG A 277 -1.16 -1.76 18.00
N GLY A 278 -0.17 -1.77 17.10
CA GLY A 278 0.14 -0.63 16.22
C GLY A 278 0.51 0.64 17.01
N GLY A 279 0.49 1.78 16.32
CA GLY A 279 0.84 3.07 16.89
C GLY A 279 2.07 3.71 16.25
N TRP A 280 2.33 4.95 16.66
CA TRP A 280 3.48 5.73 16.21
C TRP A 280 4.30 6.19 17.39
N TYR A 281 5.55 5.71 17.46
CA TYR A 281 6.47 6.06 18.54
C TYR A 281 7.30 7.29 18.15
N VAL A 282 7.14 8.39 18.89
CA VAL A 282 7.80 9.67 18.60
C VAL A 282 9.27 9.61 18.99
N THR A 283 10.14 9.77 17.99
CA THR A 283 11.61 9.79 18.18
C THR A 283 12.21 11.18 18.09
N GLU A 284 11.53 12.11 17.43
CA GLU A 284 11.98 13.50 17.25
C GLU A 284 10.77 14.44 17.25
N VAL A 285 10.89 15.57 17.94
CA VAL A 285 9.88 16.65 17.91
C VAL A 285 10.54 17.88 17.30
N ARG A 286 10.06 18.30 16.13
CA ARG A 286 10.53 19.49 15.40
C ARG A 286 9.66 20.71 15.70
N ARG A 287 8.39 20.46 15.99
CA ARG A 287 7.39 21.46 16.34
C ARG A 287 6.86 21.21 17.75
N THR A 288 7.14 22.16 18.63
CA THR A 288 6.79 22.05 20.06
C THR A 288 5.38 22.53 20.37
N ASP A 289 4.73 23.23 19.44
CA ASP A 289 3.36 23.74 19.57
C ASP A 289 2.30 22.62 19.67
N ALA A 290 2.66 21.39 19.29
CA ALA A 290 1.80 20.21 19.39
C ALA A 290 1.76 19.59 20.81
N GLY A 291 2.62 20.00 21.75
CA GLY A 291 2.65 19.41 23.11
C GLY A 291 3.12 17.94 23.17
N LEU A 292 3.54 17.38 22.04
CA LEU A 292 4.16 16.06 21.91
C LEU A 292 5.60 16.08 22.44
N ARG A 293 6.07 14.91 22.90
CA ARG A 293 7.40 14.69 23.45
C ARG A 293 8.02 13.44 22.83
N VAL A 294 9.34 13.40 22.79
CA VAL A 294 10.08 12.17 22.48
C VAL A 294 9.70 11.10 23.50
N GLY A 295 9.40 9.88 23.03
CA GLY A 295 8.90 8.77 23.86
C GLY A 295 7.38 8.64 23.88
N ASP A 296 6.65 9.62 23.35
CA ASP A 296 5.19 9.50 23.19
C ASP A 296 4.84 8.38 22.22
N LEU A 297 3.84 7.58 22.58
CA LEU A 297 3.22 6.61 21.67
C LEU A 297 1.83 7.09 21.27
N VAL A 298 1.68 7.54 20.03
CA VAL A 298 0.38 7.92 19.46
C VAL A 298 -0.41 6.66 19.11
N ARG A 299 -1.62 6.54 19.68
CA ARG A 299 -2.50 5.37 19.58
C ARG A 299 -3.67 5.58 18.62
N SER A 300 -4.23 6.79 18.58
CA SER A 300 -5.34 7.14 17.69
C SER A 300 -5.37 8.63 17.39
N VAL A 301 -6.13 8.99 16.35
CA VAL A 301 -6.52 10.36 16.00
C VAL A 301 -8.05 10.40 16.03
N GLY A 302 -8.65 11.13 16.97
CA GLY A 302 -10.08 11.02 17.23
C GLY A 302 -10.47 9.57 17.55
N SER A 303 -11.43 9.03 16.80
CA SER A 303 -11.88 7.63 16.89
C SER A 303 -11.00 6.64 16.11
N ASP A 304 -10.07 7.11 15.30
CA ASP A 304 -9.34 6.27 14.34
C ASP A 304 -8.03 5.76 14.94
N ALA A 305 -7.98 4.45 15.20
CA ALA A 305 -6.78 3.79 15.71
C ALA A 305 -5.65 3.79 14.67
N VAL A 306 -4.43 4.00 15.14
CA VAL A 306 -3.21 3.92 14.33
C VAL A 306 -2.77 2.46 14.22
N THR A 307 -2.84 1.89 13.02
CA THR A 307 -2.55 0.47 12.74
C THR A 307 -1.62 0.31 11.53
N ALA A 308 -1.29 -0.94 11.18
CA ALA A 308 -0.53 -1.27 9.97
C ALA A 308 -1.25 -0.80 8.69
N SER A 309 -2.56 -1.08 8.61
CA SER A 309 -3.41 -0.73 7.46
C SER A 309 -3.87 0.72 7.48
N ARG A 310 -3.83 1.39 8.63
CA ARG A 310 -4.22 2.79 8.80
C ARG A 310 -3.15 3.57 9.60
N PRO A 311 -2.02 3.92 8.95
CA PRO A 311 -0.92 4.59 9.63
C PRO A 311 -1.25 6.04 9.97
N LEU A 312 -0.55 6.60 10.96
CA LEU A 312 -0.80 7.94 11.50
C LEU A 312 -0.84 9.02 10.40
N GLY A 313 0.12 9.00 9.48
CA GLY A 313 0.19 9.98 8.39
C GLY A 313 -1.02 9.97 7.47
N GLU A 314 -1.58 8.79 7.16
CA GLU A 314 -2.79 8.69 6.33
C GLU A 314 -4.02 9.24 7.04
N ILE A 315 -4.18 8.94 8.33
CA ILE A 315 -5.30 9.48 9.12
C ILE A 315 -5.21 11.00 9.18
N LEU A 316 -4.02 11.55 9.46
CA LEU A 316 -3.81 13.00 9.54
C LEU A 316 -4.02 13.69 8.18
N ALA A 317 -3.72 13.02 7.08
CA ALA A 317 -3.87 13.58 5.75
C ALA A 317 -5.32 13.68 5.25
N GLU A 318 -6.26 12.98 5.90
CA GLU A 318 -7.70 13.15 5.68
C GLU A 318 -8.20 14.52 6.17
N TYR A 319 -7.48 15.17 7.10
CA TYR A 319 -7.81 16.48 7.63
C TYR A 319 -7.23 17.60 6.77
N ALA A 320 -7.88 18.77 6.80
CA ALA A 320 -7.39 19.98 6.16
C ALA A 320 -6.22 20.60 6.94
N ALA A 321 -5.34 21.33 6.24
CA ALA A 321 -4.34 22.16 6.90
C ALA A 321 -5.01 23.15 7.88
N GLY A 322 -4.40 23.36 9.05
CA GLY A 322 -4.95 24.15 10.14
C GLY A 322 -5.98 23.43 11.01
N ALA A 323 -6.46 22.26 10.62
CA ALA A 323 -7.32 21.44 11.48
C ALA A 323 -6.58 21.00 12.75
N ARG A 324 -7.36 20.77 13.82
CA ARG A 324 -6.87 20.43 15.15
C ARG A 324 -7.43 19.11 15.67
N PRO A 325 -7.08 17.96 15.06
CA PRO A 325 -7.53 16.67 15.58
C PRO A 325 -6.92 16.39 16.96
N GLU A 326 -7.66 15.64 17.78
CA GLU A 326 -7.22 15.16 19.10
C GLU A 326 -6.46 13.83 18.95
N LEU A 327 -5.23 13.76 19.44
CA LEU A 327 -4.46 12.53 19.53
C LEU A 327 -4.68 11.85 20.87
N LEU A 328 -4.88 10.54 20.87
CA LEU A 328 -4.69 9.71 22.07
C LEU A 328 -3.24 9.26 22.14
N VAL A 329 -2.54 9.66 23.19
CA VAL A 329 -1.10 9.45 23.39
C VAL A 329 -0.86 8.69 24.69
N LEU A 330 -0.05 7.63 24.64
CA LEU A 330 0.47 6.98 25.83
C LEU A 330 1.84 7.61 26.16
N ARG A 331 1.94 8.24 27.34
CA ARG A 331 3.16 8.85 27.87
C ARG A 331 3.37 8.36 29.30
N ASP A 332 4.53 7.76 29.57
CA ASP A 332 4.87 7.25 30.90
C ASP A 332 3.80 6.32 31.52
N GLY A 333 3.13 5.53 30.67
CA GLY A 333 2.05 4.62 31.06
C GLY A 333 0.67 5.28 31.25
N GLN A 334 0.55 6.59 31.04
CA GLN A 334 -0.71 7.33 31.14
C GLN A 334 -1.26 7.72 29.76
N GLU A 335 -2.57 7.61 29.59
CA GLU A 335 -3.26 8.09 28.39
C GLU A 335 -3.53 9.60 28.50
N LEU A 336 -3.09 10.33 27.49
CA LEU A 336 -3.26 11.76 27.34
C LEU A 336 -4.01 12.05 26.04
N ARG A 337 -4.88 13.06 26.08
CA ARG A 337 -5.53 13.61 24.90
C ARG A 337 -4.87 14.94 24.54
N ILE A 338 -4.28 15.01 23.35
CA ILE A 338 -3.48 16.16 22.93
C ILE A 338 -4.00 16.67 21.58
N PRO A 339 -4.60 17.88 21.51
CA PRO A 339 -4.94 18.49 20.24
C PRO A 339 -3.67 18.95 19.51
N VAL A 340 -3.54 18.60 18.24
CA VAL A 340 -2.37 18.95 17.41
C VAL A 340 -2.78 19.76 16.19
N THR A 341 -2.03 20.80 15.83
CA THR A 341 -2.34 21.62 14.65
C THR A 341 -1.56 21.15 13.43
N LEU A 342 -2.29 20.73 12.39
CA LEU A 342 -1.71 20.34 11.11
C LEU A 342 -1.18 21.56 10.35
N ALA A 343 0.07 21.50 9.90
CA ALA A 343 0.64 22.50 8.97
C ALA A 343 1.05 21.84 7.64
N PRO A 344 1.14 22.61 6.55
CA PRO A 344 1.74 22.16 5.29
C PRO A 344 3.23 21.82 5.41
#